data_AF-A0A4Q2YM90-F1
#
_entry.id   AF-A0A4Q2YM90-F1
#
_cell.length_a   1.000
_cell.length_b   1.000
_cell.length_c   1.000
_cell.angle_alpha   90.00
_cell.angle_beta   90.00
_cell.angle_gamma   90.00
#
_symmetry.space_group_name_H-M   'P 1'
#
loop_
_entity.id
_entity.type
_entity.pdbx_description
1 polymer ?
#
loop_
_entity_poly.entity_id
_entity_poly.type
_entity_poly.pdbx_seq_one_letter_code
_entity_poly.pdbx_strand_id
1 'polypeptide(L)'
;MIRGEDGWHLYGITHPQPANPMMERNFVHASSPSLFQVPWQKHPFALTFDAQRGENHLWAPHVIKKGDTYFMFYCAGSLKSNFHFQINLATSKDLKTWTRHKNNPVFEDFYDARDPMVLLVDGTYYMYYTANLEAPEGNHTVNVRTSRDLLNWSPARVAMVHPEKGTYGGPTESPFVVRYGDHFYLFVGPDGGYHATKVYRSANPYGWSHADQIYGFPSHAAEVVQDTDGNYYASDSGWDLNGVFLAPLTWDPERR
;
A
#
# COMPACT_ATOMS: atom_id res chain seq x y z
N MET A 1 -6.64 2.94 4.50
CA MET A 1 -7.53 3.51 5.56
C MET A 1 -7.28 2.80 6.90
N ILE A 2 -7.56 3.44 8.03
CA ILE A 2 -7.40 2.84 9.38
C ILE A 2 -8.42 3.40 10.38
N ARG A 3 -8.84 2.60 11.36
CA ARG A 3 -9.69 3.04 12.47
C ARG A 3 -8.86 3.49 13.68
N GLY A 4 -9.11 4.72 14.13
CA GLY A 4 -8.65 5.32 15.37
C GLY A 4 -9.73 5.33 16.46
N GLU A 5 -9.45 6.04 17.55
CA GLU A 5 -10.39 6.20 18.67
C GLU A 5 -11.55 7.14 18.33
N ASP A 6 -11.32 8.11 17.45
CA ASP A 6 -12.30 9.11 16.99
C ASP A 6 -12.94 8.77 15.62
N GLY A 7 -12.72 7.55 15.12
CA GLY A 7 -13.34 7.04 13.90
C GLY A 7 -12.33 6.57 12.86
N TRP A 8 -12.73 6.60 11.60
CA TRP A 8 -11.93 6.24 10.44
C TRP A 8 -11.04 7.38 9.97
N HIS A 9 -9.83 7.02 9.55
CA HIS A 9 -8.84 7.92 8.96
C HIS A 9 -8.41 7.38 7.60
N LEU A 10 -8.30 8.29 6.65
CA LEU A 10 -7.84 8.02 5.30
C LEU A 10 -6.56 8.84 5.06
N TYR A 11 -5.55 8.14 4.55
CA TYR A 11 -4.33 8.71 4.03
C TYR A 11 -4.12 8.19 2.63
N GLY A 12 -3.60 9.03 1.75
CA GLY A 12 -3.37 8.63 0.38
C GLY A 12 -2.56 9.69 -0.37
N ILE A 13 -2.19 9.33 -1.58
CA ILE A 13 -1.55 10.24 -2.53
C ILE A 13 -2.53 11.37 -2.90
N THR A 14 -2.03 12.59 -3.06
CA THR A 14 -2.85 13.68 -3.60
C THR A 14 -2.06 14.67 -4.45
N HIS A 15 -2.68 15.09 -5.55
CA HIS A 15 -2.21 16.16 -6.43
C HIS A 15 -3.42 16.87 -7.07
N PRO A 16 -3.40 18.20 -7.28
CA PRO A 16 -4.43 18.88 -8.06
C PRO A 16 -4.50 18.36 -9.50
N GLN A 17 -5.64 18.36 -10.16
CA GLN A 17 -5.69 18.03 -11.58
C GLN A 17 -4.96 19.11 -12.42
N PRO A 18 -4.30 18.74 -13.55
CA PRO A 18 -4.16 17.38 -14.09
C PRO A 18 -3.17 16.50 -13.30
N ALA A 19 -3.29 15.19 -13.46
CA ALA A 19 -2.42 14.22 -12.81
C ALA A 19 -0.93 14.48 -13.12
N ASN A 20 -0.09 14.45 -12.09
CA ASN A 20 1.36 14.54 -12.24
C ASN A 20 2.05 13.75 -11.11
N PRO A 21 2.29 12.45 -11.33
CA PRO A 21 2.76 11.55 -10.28
C PRO A 21 4.08 12.00 -9.66
N MET A 22 4.96 12.58 -10.48
CA MET A 22 6.26 13.08 -10.03
C MET A 22 6.18 14.38 -9.22
N MET A 23 4.99 14.99 -9.09
CA MET A 23 4.72 16.20 -8.31
C MET A 23 3.79 15.94 -7.11
N GLU A 24 3.49 14.69 -6.79
CA GLU A 24 2.73 14.31 -5.60
C GLU A 24 3.57 14.58 -4.34
N ARG A 25 3.40 15.77 -3.76
CA ARG A 25 4.24 16.27 -2.65
C ARG A 25 3.63 16.09 -1.26
N ASN A 26 2.39 15.64 -1.17
CA ASN A 26 1.64 15.60 0.08
C ASN A 26 0.84 14.31 0.21
N PHE A 27 0.62 13.88 1.45
CA PHE A 27 -0.43 12.92 1.76
C PHE A 27 -1.69 13.63 2.22
N VAL A 28 -2.82 13.30 1.59
CA VAL A 28 -4.14 13.74 2.07
C VAL A 28 -4.41 13.11 3.43
N HIS A 29 -5.14 13.85 4.27
CA HIS A 29 -5.74 13.31 5.48
C HIS A 29 -7.21 13.68 5.52
N ALA A 30 -8.07 12.67 5.66
CA ALA A 30 -9.48 12.86 5.97
C ALA A 30 -9.88 11.92 7.12
N SER A 31 -10.90 12.31 7.89
CA SER A 31 -11.49 11.42 8.90
C SER A 31 -13.00 11.42 8.88
N SER A 32 -13.59 10.37 9.46
CA SER A 32 -15.03 10.21 9.57
C SER A 32 -15.38 9.26 10.72
N PRO A 33 -16.44 9.53 11.51
CA PRO A 33 -16.98 8.59 12.51
C PRO A 33 -17.36 7.20 11.95
N SER A 34 -17.71 7.08 10.66
CA SER A 34 -18.09 5.82 9.98
C SER A 34 -17.55 5.76 8.54
N LEU A 35 -17.44 4.58 7.93
CA LEU A 35 -16.94 4.47 6.55
C LEU A 35 -17.84 5.20 5.54
N PHE A 36 -19.16 5.20 5.77
CA PHE A 36 -20.15 5.68 4.81
C PHE A 36 -20.65 7.10 5.05
N GLN A 37 -20.11 7.83 6.03
CA GLN A 37 -20.45 9.25 6.17
C GLN A 37 -19.98 10.01 4.93
N VAL A 38 -20.82 10.94 4.44
CA VAL A 38 -20.44 11.85 3.36
C VAL A 38 -20.80 13.30 3.75
N PRO A 39 -19.89 14.27 3.61
CA PRO A 39 -18.48 14.10 3.29
C PRO A 39 -17.65 13.61 4.50
N TRP A 40 -16.48 13.05 4.22
CA TRP A 40 -15.43 12.92 5.23
C TRP A 40 -14.86 14.31 5.55
N GLN A 41 -14.46 14.52 6.81
CA GLN A 41 -13.82 15.76 7.23
C GLN A 41 -12.39 15.81 6.70
N LYS A 42 -12.06 16.82 5.90
CA LYS A 42 -10.69 17.08 5.44
C LYS A 42 -9.86 17.74 6.54
N HIS A 43 -8.60 17.31 6.66
CA HIS A 43 -7.61 17.85 7.59
C HIS A 43 -6.42 18.46 6.82
N PRO A 44 -5.48 19.14 7.50
CA PRO A 44 -4.16 19.44 6.94
C PRO A 44 -3.49 18.16 6.41
N PHE A 45 -2.54 18.31 5.48
CA PHE A 45 -1.80 17.17 4.97
C PHE A 45 -1.11 16.40 6.09
N ALA A 46 -1.21 15.07 6.06
CA ALA A 46 -0.58 14.22 7.08
C ALA A 46 0.95 14.34 7.03
N LEU A 47 1.51 14.43 5.82
CA LEU A 47 2.92 14.67 5.55
C LEU A 47 3.08 15.47 4.25
N THR A 48 4.13 16.28 4.20
CA THR A 48 4.65 16.95 3.00
C THR A 48 6.09 16.50 2.79
N PHE A 49 6.50 16.25 1.54
CA PHE A 49 7.85 15.78 1.19
C PHE A 49 8.96 16.70 1.73
N ASP A 50 10.14 16.13 1.95
CA ASP A 50 11.31 16.86 2.45
C ASP A 50 12.56 16.60 1.57
N ALA A 51 12.87 17.56 0.70
CA ALA A 51 14.03 17.49 -0.19
C ALA A 51 15.37 17.41 0.56
N GLN A 52 15.47 17.93 1.80
CA GLN A 52 16.71 17.82 2.58
C GLN A 52 17.02 16.38 2.98
N ARG A 53 16.01 15.51 2.96
CA ARG A 53 16.12 14.07 3.23
C ARG A 53 16.32 13.25 1.95
N GLY A 54 16.48 13.90 0.80
CA GLY A 54 16.58 13.24 -0.50
C GLY A 54 15.23 12.80 -1.07
N GLU A 55 14.12 13.19 -0.43
CA GLU A 55 12.77 12.89 -0.93
C GLU A 55 12.48 13.76 -2.16
N ASN A 56 11.85 13.15 -3.15
CA ASN A 56 11.22 13.81 -4.28
C ASN A 56 9.90 13.06 -4.36
N HIS A 57 8.72 13.63 -4.14
CA HIS A 57 7.44 12.88 -4.15
C HIS A 57 7.20 11.93 -2.97
N LEU A 58 5.92 11.71 -2.70
CA LEU A 58 5.39 10.82 -1.69
C LEU A 58 4.34 9.91 -2.34
N TRP A 59 4.61 8.61 -2.37
CA TRP A 59 3.74 7.57 -2.92
C TRP A 59 3.21 6.64 -1.83
N ALA A 60 2.26 5.77 -2.23
CA ALA A 60 1.22 5.18 -1.40
C ALA A 60 1.64 4.86 0.05
N PRO A 61 0.98 5.47 1.05
CA PRO A 61 1.21 5.16 2.45
C PRO A 61 0.33 4.00 2.93
N HIS A 62 0.84 3.19 3.86
CA HIS A 62 0.06 2.22 4.61
C HIS A 62 0.23 2.42 6.10
N VAL A 63 -0.88 2.38 6.84
CA VAL A 63 -0.89 2.64 8.28
C VAL A 63 -1.33 1.42 9.07
N ILE A 64 -0.57 1.08 10.11
CA ILE A 64 -0.93 0.05 11.09
C ILE A 64 -0.81 0.58 12.52
N LYS A 65 -1.47 -0.07 13.47
CA LYS A 65 -1.34 0.22 14.92
C LYS A 65 -0.55 -0.89 15.62
N LYS A 66 0.36 -0.52 16.53
CA LYS A 66 1.04 -1.43 17.47
C LYS A 66 1.09 -0.77 18.85
N GLY A 67 0.38 -1.35 19.81
CA GLY A 67 0.15 -0.71 21.11
C GLY A 67 -0.50 0.66 20.93
N ASP A 68 0.04 1.68 21.59
CA ASP A 68 -0.48 3.05 21.53
C ASP A 68 0.17 3.90 20.42
N THR A 69 0.81 3.28 19.42
CA THR A 69 1.49 3.98 18.33
C THR A 69 0.97 3.51 16.99
N TYR A 70 0.71 4.47 16.11
CA TYR A 70 0.43 4.26 14.70
C TYR A 70 1.72 4.41 13.89
N PHE A 71 1.91 3.54 12.92
CA PHE A 71 3.09 3.48 12.04
C PHE A 71 2.60 3.63 10.60
N MET A 72 3.06 4.68 9.91
CA MET A 72 2.85 4.91 8.49
C MET A 72 4.12 4.56 7.74
N PHE A 73 4.05 3.51 6.92
CA PHE A 73 5.09 3.19 5.95
C PHE A 73 4.73 3.82 4.62
N TYR A 74 5.70 4.39 3.92
CA TYR A 74 5.44 5.10 2.67
C TYR A 74 6.67 5.13 1.77
N CYS A 75 6.46 5.27 0.47
CA CYS A 75 7.54 5.54 -0.47
C CYS A 75 7.77 7.06 -0.59
N ALA A 76 9.03 7.49 -0.52
CA ALA A 76 9.41 8.90 -0.60
C ALA A 76 10.32 9.23 -1.80
N GLY A 77 10.18 8.48 -2.89
CA GLY A 77 10.98 8.63 -4.09
C GLY A 77 12.49 8.71 -3.81
N SER A 78 13.23 9.36 -4.72
CA SER A 78 14.65 9.65 -4.51
C SER A 78 15.15 10.71 -5.47
N LEU A 79 15.89 11.71 -4.99
CA LEU A 79 16.57 12.68 -5.87
C LEU A 79 17.74 12.06 -6.66
N LYS A 80 18.15 10.81 -6.37
CA LYS A 80 19.26 10.15 -7.07
C LYS A 80 18.78 9.37 -8.30
N SER A 81 17.94 8.37 -8.08
CA SER A 81 17.35 7.50 -9.11
C SER A 81 16.37 6.52 -8.47
N ASN A 82 15.63 5.76 -9.27
CA ASN A 82 14.67 4.78 -8.76
C ASN A 82 15.32 3.55 -8.12
N PHE A 83 16.62 3.35 -8.29
CA PHE A 83 17.39 2.37 -7.52
C PHE A 83 17.45 2.70 -6.02
N HIS A 84 17.11 3.95 -5.68
CA HIS A 84 17.24 4.52 -4.34
C HIS A 84 15.90 5.03 -3.82
N PHE A 85 14.77 4.54 -4.35
CA PHE A 85 13.47 4.85 -3.77
C PHE A 85 13.43 4.40 -2.31
N GLN A 86 12.98 5.32 -1.47
CA GLN A 86 13.07 5.20 -0.03
C GLN A 86 11.77 4.69 0.55
N ILE A 87 11.78 3.51 1.17
CA ILE A 87 10.69 3.12 2.07
C ILE A 87 10.98 3.75 3.43
N ASN A 88 10.12 4.68 3.81
CA ASN A 88 10.23 5.51 5.00
C ASN A 88 9.16 5.13 6.03
N LEU A 89 9.40 5.53 7.28
CA LEU A 89 8.49 5.38 8.40
C LEU A 89 8.17 6.74 9.03
N ALA A 90 6.90 6.98 9.34
CA ALA A 90 6.46 8.01 10.26
C ALA A 90 5.59 7.40 11.37
N THR A 91 5.61 7.99 12.55
CA THR A 91 4.81 7.53 13.69
C THR A 91 3.86 8.61 14.18
N SER A 92 2.71 8.19 14.69
CA SER A 92 1.71 9.07 15.29
C SER A 92 1.11 8.43 16.56
N LYS A 93 0.62 9.27 17.47
CA LYS A 93 -0.16 8.84 18.65
C LYS A 93 -1.66 9.07 18.47
N ASP A 94 -2.04 9.95 17.55
CA ASP A 94 -3.37 10.52 17.43
C ASP A 94 -3.95 10.45 16.00
N LEU A 95 -3.22 9.82 15.07
CA LEU A 95 -3.56 9.78 13.64
C LEU A 95 -3.72 11.18 12.99
N LYS A 96 -3.17 12.23 13.60
CA LYS A 96 -3.25 13.61 13.11
C LYS A 96 -1.86 14.19 12.94
N THR A 97 -1.02 14.01 13.95
CA THR A 97 0.35 14.50 13.98
C THR A 97 1.30 13.36 13.66
N TRP A 98 2.07 13.50 12.58
CA TRP A 98 3.03 12.50 12.13
C TRP A 98 4.47 12.98 12.31
N THR A 99 5.31 12.14 12.89
CA THR A 99 6.75 12.39 13.06
C THR A 99 7.54 11.36 12.26
N ARG A 100 8.34 11.82 11.29
CA ARG A 100 9.26 10.95 10.53
C ARG A 100 10.26 10.30 11.47
N HIS A 101 10.53 9.02 11.25
CA HIS A 101 11.53 8.30 12.03
C HIS A 101 12.94 8.80 11.69
N LYS A 102 13.78 9.00 12.71
CA LYS A 102 15.12 9.56 12.55
C LYS A 102 16.05 8.73 11.67
N ASN A 103 15.84 7.41 11.64
CA ASN A 103 16.66 6.47 10.86
C ASN A 103 16.06 6.17 9.48
N ASN A 104 15.13 7.00 8.96
CA ASN A 104 14.66 6.83 7.59
C ASN A 104 15.82 7.00 6.57
N PRO A 105 15.83 6.23 5.47
CA PRO A 105 14.86 5.17 5.14
C PRO A 105 14.98 3.91 6.00
N VAL A 106 13.85 3.23 6.25
CA VAL A 106 13.90 1.92 6.91
C VAL A 106 14.57 0.87 6.01
N PHE A 107 14.42 1.02 4.69
CA PHE A 107 15.26 0.40 3.68
C PHE A 107 15.09 1.08 2.32
N GLU A 108 16.09 0.85 1.45
CA GLU A 108 15.97 1.00 0.00
C GLU A 108 16.00 -0.42 -0.61
N ASP A 109 15.47 -0.58 -1.81
CA ASP A 109 15.56 -1.85 -2.54
C ASP A 109 15.71 -1.65 -4.05
N PHE A 110 16.18 -2.70 -4.70
CA PHE A 110 16.49 -2.70 -6.11
C PHE A 110 15.22 -2.55 -6.97
N TYR A 111 15.32 -1.46 -7.75
CA TYR A 111 14.48 -0.86 -8.77
C TYR A 111 12.98 -0.75 -8.51
N ASP A 112 12.52 0.51 -8.54
CA ASP A 112 11.10 0.89 -8.49
C ASP A 112 10.37 0.39 -7.23
N ALA A 113 11.11 0.14 -6.15
CA ALA A 113 10.59 -0.30 -4.86
C ALA A 113 9.65 0.73 -4.22
N ARG A 114 8.35 0.41 -4.12
CA ARG A 114 7.32 1.32 -3.59
C ARG A 114 6.05 0.59 -3.13
N ASP A 115 5.04 1.34 -2.73
CA ASP A 115 3.73 0.84 -2.29
C ASP A 115 3.81 -0.16 -1.12
N PRO A 116 4.43 0.22 0.02
CA PRO A 116 4.56 -0.66 1.16
C PRO A 116 3.19 -0.94 1.79
N MET A 117 2.84 -2.23 1.96
CA MET A 117 1.69 -2.70 2.74
C MET A 117 2.17 -3.66 3.81
N VAL A 118 1.73 -3.45 5.06
CA VAL A 118 2.16 -4.27 6.20
C VAL A 118 1.02 -5.09 6.77
N LEU A 119 1.23 -6.39 6.88
CA LEU A 119 0.34 -7.37 7.51
C LEU A 119 1.03 -8.01 8.72
N LEU A 120 0.32 -8.14 9.84
CA LEU A 120 0.78 -8.91 11.00
C LEU A 120 0.21 -10.33 10.94
N VAL A 121 1.08 -11.33 10.94
CA VAL A 121 0.73 -12.76 10.95
C VAL A 121 1.54 -13.47 12.02
N ASP A 122 0.87 -14.06 13.01
CA ASP A 122 1.48 -14.90 14.05
C ASP A 122 2.72 -14.25 14.71
N GLY A 123 2.60 -12.96 15.04
CA GLY A 123 3.66 -12.18 15.68
C GLY A 123 4.80 -11.73 14.75
N THR A 124 4.66 -11.90 13.44
CA THR A 124 5.61 -11.43 12.42
C THR A 124 4.93 -10.41 11.53
N TYR A 125 5.56 -9.26 11.33
CA TYR A 125 5.15 -8.28 10.34
C TYR A 125 5.72 -8.64 8.98
N TYR A 126 4.88 -8.64 7.96
CA TYR A 126 5.23 -8.84 6.56
C TYR A 126 4.96 -7.53 5.83
N MET A 127 5.98 -6.91 5.24
CA MET A 127 5.82 -5.76 4.37
C MET A 127 5.93 -6.21 2.93
N TYR A 128 4.82 -6.12 2.20
CA TYR A 128 4.75 -6.32 0.75
C TYR A 128 4.95 -4.98 0.05
N TYR A 129 5.61 -4.99 -1.11
CA TYR A 129 5.86 -3.81 -1.92
C TYR A 129 6.13 -4.22 -3.36
N THR A 130 5.85 -3.34 -4.30
CA THR A 130 6.15 -3.58 -5.73
C THR A 130 7.62 -3.24 -6.02
N ALA A 131 8.25 -3.96 -6.94
CA ALA A 131 9.62 -3.75 -7.41
C ALA A 131 9.85 -4.48 -8.76
N ASN A 132 11.09 -4.50 -9.26
CA ASN A 132 11.47 -5.26 -10.47
C ASN A 132 12.61 -6.25 -10.22
N LEU A 133 12.62 -7.38 -10.96
CA LEU A 133 13.73 -8.35 -10.91
C LEU A 133 15.03 -7.80 -11.50
N GLU A 134 14.91 -7.00 -12.56
CA GLU A 134 16.01 -6.46 -13.35
C GLU A 134 15.73 -4.98 -13.62
N ALA A 135 16.79 -4.22 -13.87
CA ALA A 135 16.68 -2.82 -14.26
C ALA A 135 17.22 -2.62 -15.69
N PRO A 136 16.71 -1.62 -16.43
CA PRO A 136 15.57 -0.77 -16.07
C PRO A 136 14.21 -1.42 -16.34
N GLU A 137 14.15 -2.47 -17.17
CA GLU A 137 12.91 -3.06 -17.67
C GLU A 137 12.83 -4.57 -17.35
N GLY A 138 12.79 -4.89 -16.06
CA GLY A 138 12.64 -6.26 -15.57
C GLY A 138 11.19 -6.64 -15.31
N ASN A 139 10.97 -7.92 -15.02
CA ASN A 139 9.67 -8.41 -14.59
C ASN A 139 9.21 -7.68 -13.33
N HIS A 140 7.95 -7.29 -13.32
CA HIS A 140 7.30 -6.72 -12.14
C HIS A 140 7.16 -7.78 -11.05
N THR A 141 7.41 -7.39 -9.81
CA THR A 141 7.39 -8.28 -8.64
C THR A 141 6.63 -7.67 -7.49
N VAL A 142 6.00 -8.54 -6.70
CA VAL A 142 5.73 -8.23 -5.30
C VAL A 142 6.87 -8.82 -4.49
N ASN A 143 7.60 -7.97 -3.77
CA ASN A 143 8.60 -8.38 -2.80
C ASN A 143 8.01 -8.33 -1.39
N VAL A 144 8.61 -9.11 -0.49
CA VAL A 144 8.24 -9.16 0.92
C VAL A 144 9.47 -9.11 1.82
N ARG A 145 9.39 -8.31 2.87
CA ARG A 145 10.33 -8.29 4.00
C ARG A 145 9.60 -8.61 5.29
N THR A 146 10.32 -9.17 6.25
CA THR A 146 9.74 -9.51 7.57
C THR A 146 10.40 -8.73 8.70
N SER A 147 9.62 -8.44 9.74
CA SER A 147 10.10 -7.77 10.95
C SER A 147 9.39 -8.30 12.20
N ARG A 148 10.04 -8.18 13.36
CA ARG A 148 9.44 -8.41 14.68
C ARG A 148 9.12 -7.11 15.42
N ASP A 149 9.65 -5.99 14.98
CA ASP A 149 9.61 -4.72 15.72
C ASP A 149 9.12 -3.51 14.92
N LEU A 150 8.91 -3.66 13.59
CA LEU A 150 8.57 -2.60 12.62
C LEU A 150 9.71 -1.66 12.23
N LEU A 151 10.91 -1.88 12.78
CA LEU A 151 12.07 -1.01 12.58
C LEU A 151 13.18 -1.73 11.82
N ASN A 152 13.42 -2.99 12.16
CA ASN A 152 14.44 -3.83 11.57
C ASN A 152 13.79 -4.84 10.62
N TRP A 153 14.16 -4.80 9.36
CA TRP A 153 13.57 -5.61 8.29
C TRP A 153 14.58 -6.62 7.76
N SER A 154 14.11 -7.82 7.45
CA SER A 154 14.92 -8.85 6.78
C SER A 154 15.36 -8.38 5.38
N PRO A 155 16.34 -9.07 4.76
CA PRO A 155 16.49 -9.02 3.32
C PRO A 155 15.18 -9.33 2.59
N ALA A 156 15.06 -8.81 1.37
CA ALA A 156 13.92 -9.03 0.51
C ALA A 156 13.81 -10.49 0.07
N ARG A 157 12.57 -10.94 -0.09
CA ARG A 157 12.20 -12.16 -0.81
C ARG A 157 11.17 -11.81 -1.86
N VAL A 158 11.25 -12.43 -3.02
CA VAL A 158 10.20 -12.33 -4.03
C VAL A 158 8.98 -13.12 -3.57
N ALA A 159 7.84 -12.44 -3.42
CA ALA A 159 6.56 -13.06 -3.06
C ALA A 159 5.75 -13.46 -4.29
N MET A 160 5.88 -12.73 -5.41
CA MET A 160 5.26 -13.03 -6.69
C MET A 160 6.08 -12.40 -7.82
N VAL A 161 6.15 -13.08 -8.97
CA VAL A 161 6.69 -12.53 -10.23
C VAL A 161 5.57 -12.48 -11.25
N HIS A 162 5.39 -11.33 -11.89
CA HIS A 162 4.49 -11.17 -13.02
C HIS A 162 5.25 -11.34 -14.34
N PRO A 163 4.70 -11.99 -15.39
CA PRO A 163 5.39 -12.21 -16.67
C PRO A 163 5.68 -10.93 -17.45
N GLU A 164 4.92 -9.87 -17.23
CA GLU A 164 5.15 -8.55 -17.83
C GLU A 164 6.42 -7.88 -17.30
N LYS A 165 7.14 -7.21 -18.20
CA LYS A 165 8.34 -6.42 -17.90
C LYS A 165 8.07 -4.94 -18.15
N GLY A 166 8.70 -4.08 -17.35
CA GLY A 166 8.54 -2.64 -17.46
C GLY A 166 9.24 -1.87 -16.35
N THR A 167 8.83 -0.62 -16.16
CA THR A 167 9.31 0.31 -15.14
C THR A 167 8.15 1.18 -14.67
N TYR A 168 8.26 1.73 -13.46
CA TYR A 168 7.18 2.47 -12.80
C TYR A 168 5.92 1.62 -12.81
N GLY A 169 4.84 2.15 -13.40
CA GLY A 169 3.54 1.53 -13.46
C GLY A 169 3.60 0.07 -13.91
N GLY A 170 2.75 -0.79 -13.34
CA GLY A 170 2.72 -2.19 -13.71
C GLY A 170 1.82 -3.10 -12.85
N PRO A 171 1.71 -4.37 -13.26
CA PRO A 171 0.71 -5.31 -12.76
C PRO A 171 0.89 -5.79 -11.32
N THR A 172 1.99 -5.39 -10.65
CA THR A 172 2.23 -5.71 -9.24
C THR A 172 2.14 -4.48 -8.33
N GLU A 173 1.70 -3.34 -8.84
CA GLU A 173 1.47 -2.14 -8.03
C GLU A 173 0.43 -2.36 -6.93
N SER A 174 0.53 -1.51 -5.89
CA SER A 174 -0.41 -1.47 -4.77
C SER A 174 -0.73 -2.84 -4.16
N PRO A 175 0.28 -3.68 -3.80
CA PRO A 175 0.02 -4.98 -3.23
C PRO A 175 -0.71 -4.84 -1.90
N PHE A 176 -1.86 -5.52 -1.76
CA PHE A 176 -2.60 -5.58 -0.51
C PHE A 176 -2.90 -7.04 -0.15
N VAL A 177 -2.48 -7.47 1.04
CA VAL A 177 -2.62 -8.86 1.46
C VAL A 177 -3.58 -8.99 2.64
N VAL A 178 -4.56 -9.88 2.51
CA VAL A 178 -5.49 -10.24 3.57
C VAL A 178 -5.35 -11.72 3.92
N ARG A 179 -5.26 -12.04 5.20
CA ARG A 179 -5.48 -13.41 5.69
C ARG A 179 -6.97 -13.60 5.97
N TYR A 180 -7.60 -14.56 5.30
CA TYR A 180 -8.99 -14.92 5.53
C TYR A 180 -9.13 -16.45 5.57
N GLY A 181 -9.64 -16.97 6.68
CA GLY A 181 -9.56 -18.40 7.00
C GLY A 181 -8.11 -18.90 6.99
N ASP A 182 -7.88 -20.03 6.31
CA ASP A 182 -6.57 -20.68 6.19
C ASP A 182 -5.74 -20.17 5.00
N HIS A 183 -6.19 -19.11 4.32
CA HIS A 183 -5.56 -18.61 3.09
C HIS A 183 -5.15 -17.14 3.19
N PHE A 184 -4.21 -16.78 2.32
CA PHE A 184 -3.79 -15.42 2.04
C PHE A 184 -4.23 -15.02 0.64
N TYR A 185 -4.80 -13.83 0.53
CA TYR A 185 -5.30 -13.24 -0.70
C TYR A 185 -4.47 -12.00 -1.01
N LEU A 186 -3.78 -12.02 -2.15
CA LEU A 186 -3.00 -10.90 -2.66
C LEU A 186 -3.82 -10.17 -3.72
N PHE A 187 -4.10 -8.90 -3.46
CA PHE A 187 -4.72 -7.96 -4.39
C PHE A 187 -3.59 -7.12 -5.00
N VAL A 188 -3.49 -7.09 -6.33
CA VAL A 188 -2.48 -6.31 -7.06
C VAL A 188 -3.06 -5.79 -8.37
N GLY A 189 -2.50 -4.69 -8.86
CA GLY A 189 -2.85 -4.14 -10.16
C GLY A 189 -2.29 -2.72 -10.30
N PRO A 190 -2.32 -2.16 -11.50
CA PRO A 190 -3.21 -2.52 -12.61
C PRO A 190 -2.69 -3.62 -13.54
N ASP A 191 -3.55 -4.62 -13.85
CA ASP A 191 -3.25 -5.66 -14.86
C ASP A 191 -4.41 -5.80 -15.88
N GLY A 192 -4.15 -5.38 -17.12
CA GLY A 192 -5.15 -5.35 -18.20
C GLY A 192 -5.99 -4.07 -18.26
N GLY A 193 -5.54 -2.99 -17.63
CA GLY A 193 -6.19 -1.66 -17.64
C GLY A 193 -6.03 -0.93 -16.30
N TYR A 194 -6.16 0.40 -16.30
CA TYR A 194 -5.89 1.22 -15.10
C TYR A 194 -6.73 0.81 -13.88
N HIS A 195 -8.03 0.54 -14.06
CA HIS A 195 -8.89 -0.06 -13.03
C HIS A 195 -9.02 -1.57 -13.24
N ALA A 196 -7.95 -2.33 -13.00
CA ALA A 196 -7.98 -3.79 -13.09
C ALA A 196 -7.14 -4.43 -11.99
N THR A 197 -7.75 -4.65 -10.84
CA THR A 197 -7.15 -5.40 -9.72
C THR A 197 -7.36 -6.90 -9.93
N LYS A 198 -6.30 -7.68 -9.74
CA LYS A 198 -6.32 -9.15 -9.72
C LYS A 198 -6.18 -9.66 -8.29
N VAL A 199 -6.74 -10.84 -8.05
CA VAL A 199 -6.70 -11.51 -6.75
C VAL A 199 -6.07 -12.89 -6.91
N TYR A 200 -5.03 -13.15 -6.12
CA TYR A 200 -4.30 -14.41 -6.05
C TYR A 200 -4.50 -15.07 -4.69
N ARG A 201 -4.64 -16.39 -4.64
CA ARG A 201 -4.84 -17.14 -3.38
C ARG A 201 -3.68 -18.10 -3.12
N SER A 202 -3.18 -18.13 -1.88
CA SER A 202 -2.18 -19.11 -1.43
C SER A 202 -2.44 -19.52 0.01
N ALA A 203 -1.99 -20.72 0.41
CA ALA A 203 -1.93 -21.11 1.83
C ALA A 203 -0.74 -20.48 2.56
N ASN A 204 0.21 -19.89 1.83
CA ASN A 204 1.39 -19.23 2.38
C ASN A 204 1.30 -17.71 2.20
N PRO A 205 1.90 -16.91 3.09
CA PRO A 205 1.93 -15.45 2.98
C PRO A 205 2.91 -14.94 1.90
N TYR A 206 3.41 -15.80 1.02
CA TYR A 206 4.29 -15.48 -0.10
C TYR A 206 4.39 -16.69 -1.03
N GLY A 207 5.02 -16.50 -2.19
CA GLY A 207 5.21 -17.56 -3.19
C GLY A 207 3.97 -17.78 -4.07
N TRP A 208 3.18 -16.73 -4.31
CA TRP A 208 2.14 -16.77 -5.33
C TRP A 208 2.80 -16.87 -6.71
N SER A 209 2.24 -17.74 -7.55
CA SER A 209 2.51 -17.78 -8.97
C SER A 209 1.44 -16.98 -9.72
N HIS A 210 1.76 -16.53 -10.93
CA HIS A 210 0.77 -15.90 -11.81
C HIS A 210 -0.43 -16.82 -12.13
N ALA A 211 -0.25 -18.15 -12.04
CA ALA A 211 -1.33 -19.12 -12.25
C ALA A 211 -2.29 -19.23 -11.05
N ASP A 212 -1.94 -18.67 -9.88
CA ASP A 212 -2.79 -18.72 -8.67
C ASP A 212 -3.87 -17.62 -8.66
N GLN A 213 -4.06 -16.91 -9.79
CA GLN A 213 -5.12 -15.92 -9.93
C GLN A 213 -6.50 -16.60 -9.86
N ILE A 214 -7.34 -16.14 -8.95
CA ILE A 214 -8.70 -16.67 -8.75
C ILE A 214 -9.79 -15.67 -9.16
N TYR A 215 -9.48 -14.38 -9.24
CA TYR A 215 -10.48 -13.36 -9.54
C TYR A 215 -9.86 -12.06 -10.07
N GLY A 216 -10.70 -11.17 -10.60
CA GLY A 216 -10.34 -9.80 -10.93
C GLY A 216 -11.57 -8.91 -11.00
N PHE A 217 -11.41 -7.63 -10.68
CA PHE A 217 -12.51 -6.66 -10.63
C PHE A 217 -12.04 -5.24 -10.98
N PRO A 218 -12.96 -4.36 -11.42
CA PRO A 218 -12.60 -3.01 -11.84
C PRO A 218 -12.31 -2.13 -10.63
N SER A 219 -11.04 -2.04 -10.26
CA SER A 219 -10.53 -1.16 -9.22
C SER A 219 -9.03 -0.91 -9.43
N HIS A 220 -8.56 0.27 -9.03
CA HIS A 220 -7.16 0.63 -8.95
C HIS A 220 -6.75 0.90 -7.49
N ALA A 221 -5.56 0.41 -7.13
CA ALA A 221 -5.02 0.45 -5.77
C ALA A 221 -6.02 -0.03 -4.70
N ALA A 222 -6.60 -1.22 -4.91
CA ALA A 222 -7.60 -1.78 -4.02
C ALA A 222 -7.00 -2.17 -2.65
N GLU A 223 -7.43 -1.47 -1.61
CA GLU A 223 -7.26 -1.88 -0.23
C GLU A 223 -8.53 -2.62 0.24
N VAL A 224 -8.34 -3.65 1.07
CA VAL A 224 -9.46 -4.32 1.73
C VAL A 224 -9.59 -3.81 3.16
N VAL A 225 -10.77 -3.31 3.50
CA VAL A 225 -11.09 -2.78 4.81
C VAL A 225 -12.23 -3.58 5.42
N GLN A 226 -12.11 -3.92 6.70
CA GLN A 226 -13.20 -4.53 7.47
C GLN A 226 -13.84 -3.46 8.38
N ASP A 227 -15.14 -3.24 8.24
CA ASP A 227 -15.86 -2.27 9.08
C ASP A 227 -16.22 -2.86 10.45
N THR A 228 -16.80 -2.02 11.30
CA THR A 228 -17.19 -2.33 12.68
C THR A 228 -18.28 -3.39 12.81
N ASP A 229 -19.02 -3.64 11.73
CA ASP A 229 -20.03 -4.70 11.63
C ASP A 229 -19.42 -6.05 11.19
N GLY A 230 -18.12 -6.09 10.89
CA GLY A 230 -17.40 -7.27 10.41
C GLY A 230 -17.47 -7.47 8.90
N ASN A 231 -18.21 -6.64 8.16
CA ASN A 231 -18.29 -6.70 6.70
C ASN A 231 -17.01 -6.16 6.06
N TYR A 232 -16.66 -6.71 4.90
CA TYR A 232 -15.49 -6.30 4.14
C TYR A 232 -15.89 -5.41 2.98
N TYR A 233 -14.98 -4.50 2.64
CA TYR A 233 -15.10 -3.56 1.53
C TYR A 233 -13.76 -3.50 0.79
N ALA A 234 -13.82 -3.32 -0.53
CA ALA A 234 -12.65 -3.01 -1.34
C ALA A 234 -12.70 -1.55 -1.79
N SER A 235 -11.57 -0.87 -1.75
CA SER A 235 -11.45 0.48 -2.27
C SER A 235 -11.23 0.53 -3.77
N ASP A 236 -11.54 1.67 -4.36
CA ASP A 236 -11.11 2.08 -5.69
C ASP A 236 -10.64 3.54 -5.63
N SER A 237 -9.52 3.83 -6.27
CA SER A 237 -8.91 5.16 -6.29
C SER A 237 -8.09 5.32 -7.57
N GLY A 238 -7.96 6.53 -8.09
CA GLY A 238 -7.23 6.72 -9.35
C GLY A 238 -7.16 8.19 -9.72
N TRP A 239 -6.30 8.53 -10.67
CA TRP A 239 -6.11 9.90 -11.13
C TRP A 239 -7.32 10.50 -11.85
N ASP A 240 -8.18 9.64 -12.38
CA ASP A 240 -9.46 9.95 -13.03
C ASP A 240 -10.63 10.04 -12.03
N LEU A 241 -10.42 9.63 -10.78
CA LEU A 241 -11.39 9.69 -9.70
C LEU A 241 -11.18 10.92 -8.82
N ASN A 242 -12.28 11.46 -8.29
CA ASN A 242 -12.26 12.62 -7.38
C ASN A 242 -12.36 12.20 -5.90
N GLY A 243 -11.79 11.05 -5.54
CA GLY A 243 -11.84 10.52 -4.19
C GLY A 243 -11.54 9.02 -4.15
N VAL A 244 -11.82 8.43 -2.98
CA VAL A 244 -11.75 6.98 -2.76
C VAL A 244 -13.18 6.45 -2.65
N PHE A 245 -13.48 5.41 -3.42
CA PHE A 245 -14.77 4.74 -3.44
C PHE A 245 -14.66 3.40 -2.72
N LEU A 246 -15.78 2.92 -2.18
CA LEU A 246 -15.86 1.63 -1.52
C LEU A 246 -16.98 0.80 -2.13
N ALA A 247 -16.70 -0.47 -2.38
CA ALA A 247 -17.70 -1.47 -2.74
C ALA A 247 -17.67 -2.62 -1.73
N PRO A 248 -18.82 -3.24 -1.39
CA PRO A 248 -18.84 -4.45 -0.57
C PRO A 248 -17.99 -5.55 -1.20
N LEU A 249 -17.21 -6.23 -0.35
CA LEU A 249 -16.42 -7.42 -0.71
C LEU A 249 -17.00 -8.61 0.04
N THR A 250 -17.39 -9.64 -0.72
CA THR A 250 -17.93 -10.89 -0.16
C THR A 250 -16.97 -12.03 -0.40
N TRP A 251 -16.67 -12.77 0.66
CA TRP A 251 -15.82 -13.96 0.59
C TRP A 251 -16.66 -15.18 0.21
N ASP A 252 -16.28 -15.85 -0.86
CA ASP A 252 -16.82 -17.16 -1.27
C ASP A 252 -15.68 -18.19 -1.28
N PRO A 253 -15.38 -18.84 -0.14
CA PRO A 253 -14.22 -19.71 0.01
C PRO A 253 -14.31 -20.99 -0.83
N GLU A 254 -15.52 -21.38 -1.27
CA GLU A 254 -15.76 -22.57 -2.10
C GLU A 254 -15.46 -22.32 -3.57
N ARG A 255 -15.48 -21.05 -4.00
CA ARG A 255 -15.15 -20.68 -5.37
C ARG A 255 -13.65 -20.84 -5.59
N ARG A 256 -13.28 -21.79 -6.46
CA ARG A 256 -11.90 -22.04 -6.88
C ARG A 256 -11.54 -21.24 -8.11
#